data_AF-A0A968KGW7-F1
#
_entry.id   AF-A0A968KGW7-F1
#
_cell.length_a   1.000
_cell.length_b   1.000
_cell.length_c   1.000
_cell.angle_alpha   90.00
_cell.angle_beta   90.00
_cell.angle_gamma   90.00
#
_symmetry.space_group_name_H-M   'P 1'
#
loop_
_entity.id
_entity.type
_entity.pdbx_description
1 polymer ?
#
loop_
_entity_poly.entity_id
_entity_poly.type
_entity_poly.pdbx_seq_one_letter_code
_entity_poly.pdbx_strand_id
1 'polypeptide(L)' 'MPASETRVWGLVPAAGTGVRMGHNVPKQYLEINGRPIIHHTLDVLCD' A
#
# COMPACT_ATOMS: atom_id res chain seq x y z
N MET A 1 34.75 12.47 4.83
CA MET A 1 33.28 12.61 4.93
C MET A 1 32.70 11.26 4.54
N PRO A 2 32.00 10.52 5.42
CA PRO A 2 31.27 9.34 4.94
C PRO A 2 30.29 9.80 3.86
N ALA A 3 30.14 9.01 2.79
CA ALA A 3 29.13 9.29 1.78
C ALA A 3 27.76 9.39 2.50
N SER A 4 27.03 10.50 2.27
CA SER A 4 25.66 10.62 2.73
C SER A 4 24.89 9.42 2.21
N GLU A 5 24.32 8.60 3.10
CA GLU A 5 23.44 7.51 2.67
C GLU A 5 22.31 8.08 1.80
N THR A 6 22.07 7.44 0.66
CA THR A 6 20.99 7.82 -0.26
C THR A 6 19.65 7.52 0.42
N ARG A 7 18.85 8.56 0.69
CA ARG A 7 17.48 8.39 1.18
C ARG A 7 16.56 7.97 0.05
N VAL A 8 15.80 6.89 0.26
CA VAL A 8 14.77 6.40 -0.66
C VAL A 8 13.39 6.64 -0.06
N TRP A 9 12.46 7.14 -0.86
CA TRP A 9 11.08 7.42 -0.45
C TRP A 9 10.11 6.58 -1.29
N GLY A 10 9.24 5.83 -0.63
CA GLY A 10 8.14 5.10 -1.26
C GLY A 10 6.83 5.89 -1.17
N LEU A 11 6.07 5.95 -2.27
CA LEU A 11 4.73 6.52 -2.31
C LEU A 11 3.75 5.46 -2.80
N VAL A 12 2.74 5.15 -1.98
CA VAL A 12 1.68 4.20 -2.32
C VAL A 12 0.37 4.97 -2.53
N PRO A 13 -0.02 5.28 -3.77
CA PRO A 13 -1.29 5.97 -4.03
C PRO A 13 -2.48 5.03 -3.79
N ALA A 14 -3.27 5.33 -2.76
CA ALA A 14 -4.42 4.53 -2.35
C ALA A 14 -5.74 5.34 -2.28
N ALA A 15 -5.85 6.45 -3.02
CA ALA A 15 -7.00 7.35 -2.96
C ALA A 15 -8.21 6.92 -3.84
N GLY A 16 -8.06 5.85 -4.64
CA GLY A 16 -9.12 5.40 -5.54
C GLY A 16 -10.25 4.69 -4.79
N THR A 17 -11.50 4.94 -5.19
CA THR A 17 -12.69 4.28 -4.62
C THR A 17 -12.85 2.82 -5.05
N GLY A 18 -12.20 2.40 -6.13
CA GLY A 18 -12.22 0.99 -6.56
C GLY A 18 -13.55 0.56 -7.18
N VAL A 19 -14.28 1.44 -7.86
CA VAL A 19 -15.62 1.18 -8.42
C VAL A 19 -15.76 -0.11 -9.23
N ARG A 20 -14.70 -0.53 -9.93
CA ARG A 20 -14.68 -1.78 -10.73
C ARG A 20 -14.67 -3.05 -9.87
N MET A 21 -14.32 -2.96 -8.58
CA MET A 21 -14.37 -4.07 -7.65
C MET A 21 -15.79 -4.33 -7.11
N GLY A 22 -16.76 -3.45 -7.40
CA GLY A 22 -18.18 -3.69 -7.05
C GLY A 22 -18.48 -3.72 -5.55
N HIS A 23 -17.61 -3.14 -4.71
CA HIS A 23 -17.77 -3.11 -3.26
C HIS A 23 -18.04 -1.69 -2.75
N ASN A 24 -18.76 -1.62 -1.62
CA ASN A 24 -19.03 -0.37 -0.90
C ASN A 24 -17.83 0.14 -0.09
N VAL A 25 -16.78 -0.69 0.04
CA VAL A 25 -15.54 -0.37 0.73
C VAL A 25 -14.46 -0.09 -0.32
N PRO A 26 -13.68 1.02 -0.19
CA PRO A 26 -12.55 1.28 -1.07
C PRO A 26 -11.59 0.09 -1.14
N LYS A 27 -11.14 -0.25 -2.36
CA LYS A 27 -10.44 -1.52 -2.61
C LYS A 27 -9.24 -1.78 -1.69
N GLN A 28 -8.50 -0.74 -1.32
CA GLN A 28 -7.29 -0.86 -0.50
C GLN A 28 -7.57 -1.45 0.90
N TYR A 29 -8.82 -1.39 1.36
CA TYR A 29 -9.25 -1.93 2.65
C TYR A 29 -9.97 -3.27 2.54
N LEU A 30 -10.23 -3.77 1.33
CA LEU A 30 -10.77 -5.12 1.16
C LEU A 30 -9.77 -6.16 1.65
N GLU A 31 -10.27 -7.23 2.23
CA GLU A 31 -9.42 -8.29 2.78
C GLU A 31 -9.11 -9.37 1.75
N ILE A 32 -7.86 -9.81 1.74
CA ILE A 32 -7.40 -11.03 1.09
C ILE A 32 -6.67 -11.84 2.15
N ASN A 33 -7.11 -13.09 2.38
CA ASN A 33 -6.59 -13.99 3.41
C ASN A 33 -6.54 -13.35 4.81
N GLY A 34 -7.62 -12.64 5.18
CA GLY A 34 -7.76 -12.01 6.50
C GLY A 34 -6.89 -10.78 6.74
N ARG A 35 -6.26 -10.23 5.70
CA ARG A 35 -5.51 -8.96 5.78
C ARG A 35 -5.94 -7.98 4.69
N PRO A 36 -6.03 -6.68 4.98
CA PRO A 36 -6.34 -5.66 3.98
C PRO A 36 -5.34 -5.67 2.81
N ILE A 37 -5.77 -5.36 1.59
CA ILE A 37 -4.88 -5.24 0.42
C ILE A 37 -3.71 -4.27 0.67
N ILE A 38 -3.96 -3.13 1.32
CA ILE A 38 -2.91 -2.15 1.66
C ILE A 38 -1.85 -2.75 2.59
N HIS A 39 -2.22 -3.67 3.50
CA HIS A 39 -1.28 -4.32 4.40
C HIS A 39 -0.24 -5.09 3.61
N HIS A 40 -0.67 -5.94 2.65
CA HIS A 40 0.27 -6.72 1.83
C HIS A 40 1.25 -5.84 1.04
N THR A 41 0.86 -4.61 0.71
CA THR A 41 1.74 -3.66 0.01
C THR A 41 2.77 -3.04 0.95
N LEU A 42 2.34 -2.65 2.16
CA LEU A 42 3.24 -2.07 3.17
C LEU A 42 4.23 -3.10 3.71
N ASP A 43 3.80 -4.33 3.94
CA ASP A 43 4.62 -5.47 4.35
C ASP A 43 5.84 -5.64 3.41
N VAL A 44 5.62 -5.59 2.09
CA VAL A 44 6.71 -5.72 1.10
C VAL A 44 7.62 -4.49 1.02
N LEU A 45 7.11 -3.29 1.35
CA LEU A 45 7.83 -2.03 1.13
C LEU A 45 8.49 -1.48 2.40
N CYS A 46 8.07 -1.92 3.58
CA CYS A 46 8.48 -1.36 4.86
C CYS A 46 9.13 -2.37 5.81
N ASP A 47 9.04 -3.68 5.54
CA ASP A 47 9.80 -4.71 6.25
C ASP A 47 11.12 -5.06 5.54
#